data_AF-A0A2N2MYT8-F1
#
_entry.id   AF-A0A2N2MYT8-F1
#
_cell.length_a   1.000
_cell.length_b   1.000
_cell.length_c   1.000
_cell.angle_alpha   90.00
_cell.angle_beta   90.00
_cell.angle_gamma   90.00
#
_symmetry.space_group_name_H-M   'P 1'
#
loop_
_entity.id
_entity.type
_entity.pdbx_description
1 polymer ?
#
loop_
_entity_poly.entity_id
_entity_poly.type
_entity_poly.pdbx_seq_one_letter_code
_entity_poly.pdbx_strand_id
1 'polypeptide(L)'
;MKSQAMRFITIILILTVVSGIIVLAIGLISKWQTEIQFSNGYFYGGGVLLVIGLVNAMGARSDDRMPGMADGRITTDERESSYQLISEDIARANYRMVYLGVSGLLLWGVAALIPAIMK
;
A
#
# COMPACT_ATOMS: atom_id res chain seq x y z
N MET A 1 -7.79 11.12 -18.89
CA MET A 1 -7.89 11.27 -17.41
C MET A 1 -8.87 10.27 -16.77
N LYS A 2 -10.11 10.09 -17.27
CA LYS A 2 -11.09 9.12 -16.74
C LYS A 2 -10.55 7.68 -16.58
N SER A 3 -9.76 7.18 -17.54
CA SER A 3 -9.23 5.81 -17.50
C SER A 3 -8.21 5.57 -16.39
N GLN A 4 -7.37 6.56 -16.05
CA GLN A 4 -6.35 6.43 -15.02
C GLN A 4 -6.96 6.49 -13.62
N ALA A 5 -7.91 7.40 -13.38
CA ALA A 5 -8.64 7.49 -12.11
C ALA A 5 -9.47 6.22 -11.84
N MET A 6 -10.14 5.68 -12.87
CA MET A 6 -10.88 4.42 -12.74
C MET A 6 -9.94 3.25 -12.39
N ARG A 7 -8.80 3.11 -13.08
CA ARG A 7 -7.81 2.08 -12.76
C ARG A 7 -7.29 2.21 -11.33
N PHE A 8 -7.00 3.44 -10.90
CA PHE A 8 -6.53 3.73 -9.54
C PHE A 8 -7.55 3.26 -8.49
N ILE A 9 -8.83 3.62 -8.65
CA ILE A 9 -9.91 3.20 -7.74
C ILE A 9 -10.08 1.68 -7.77
N THR A 10 -10.05 1.06 -8.96
CA THR A 10 -10.18 -0.40 -9.10
C THR A 10 -9.09 -1.14 -8.33
N ILE A 11 -7.83 -0.69 -8.40
CA ILE A 11 -6.72 -1.31 -7.67
C ILE A 11 -6.94 -1.22 -6.16
N ILE A 12 -7.33 -0.04 -5.66
CA ILE A 12 -7.62 0.16 -4.22
C ILE A 12 -8.74 -0.78 -3.76
N LEU A 13 -9.83 -0.87 -4.52
CA LEU A 13 -10.95 -1.75 -4.20
C LEU A 13 -10.51 -3.22 -4.18
N ILE A 14 -9.75 -3.67 -5.18
CA ILE A 14 -9.24 -5.04 -5.22
C ILE A 14 -8.36 -5.32 -4.00
N LEU A 15 -7.40 -4.46 -3.67
CA LEU A 15 -6.52 -4.63 -2.51
C LEU A 15 -7.30 -4.68 -1.20
N THR A 16 -8.30 -3.81 -1.05
CA THR A 16 -9.17 -3.78 0.13
C THR A 16 -9.98 -5.07 0.27
N VAL A 17 -10.61 -5.52 -0.83
CA VAL A 17 -11.43 -6.75 -0.84
C VAL A 17 -10.57 -7.98 -0.57
N VAL A 18 -9.43 -8.12 -1.25
CA VAL A 18 -8.50 -9.26 -1.04
C VAL A 18 -8.02 -9.30 0.41
N SER A 19 -7.61 -8.17 0.96
CA SER A 19 -7.17 -8.09 2.35
C SER A 19 -8.31 -8.40 3.33
N GLY A 20 -9.52 -7.95 3.04
CA GLY A 20 -10.70 -8.30 3.83
C GLY A 20 -11.03 -9.79 3.80
N ILE A 21 -10.92 -10.44 2.64
CA ILE A 21 -11.08 -11.89 2.50
C ILE A 21 -10.04 -12.64 3.34
N ILE A 22 -8.80 -12.16 3.38
CA ILE A 22 -7.75 -12.74 4.23
C ILE A 22 -8.13 -12.65 5.70
N VAL A 23 -8.61 -11.49 6.16
CA VAL A 23 -9.09 -11.31 7.55
C VAL A 23 -10.25 -12.26 7.85
N LEU A 24 -11.21 -12.41 6.93
CA LEU A 24 -12.31 -13.37 7.08
C LEU A 24 -11.81 -14.81 7.18
N ALA A 25 -10.88 -15.21 6.31
CA ALA A 25 -10.29 -16.54 6.34
C ALA A 25 -9.58 -16.82 7.67
N ILE A 26 -8.81 -15.86 8.17
CA ILE A 26 -8.17 -15.94 9.50
C ILE A 26 -9.22 -16.08 10.60
N GLY A 27 -10.29 -15.28 10.53
CA GLY A 27 -11.39 -15.34 11.49
C GLY A 27 -12.10 -16.69 11.49
N LEU A 28 -12.33 -17.29 10.32
CA LEU A 28 -12.93 -18.63 10.20
C LEU A 28 -12.02 -19.71 10.80
N ILE A 29 -10.72 -19.69 10.48
CA ILE A 29 -9.73 -20.64 11.01
C ILE A 29 -9.61 -20.49 12.53
N SER A 30 -9.60 -19.24 13.01
CA SER A 30 -9.50 -18.88 14.43
C SER A 30 -10.84 -18.95 15.17
N LYS A 31 -11.92 -19.36 14.49
CA LYS A 31 -13.28 -19.50 15.01
C LYS A 31 -13.81 -18.25 15.71
N TRP A 32 -13.53 -17.06 15.17
CA TRP A 32 -14.08 -15.81 15.72
C TRP A 32 -15.61 -15.86 15.71
N GLN A 33 -16.21 -15.56 16.86
CA GLN A 33 -17.66 -15.58 17.07
C GLN A 33 -18.24 -14.19 17.32
N THR A 34 -17.37 -13.20 17.57
CA THR A 34 -17.81 -11.87 18.00
C THR A 34 -17.43 -10.81 16.97
N GLU A 35 -18.29 -9.80 16.86
CA GLU A 35 -18.09 -8.61 16.02
C GLU A 35 -16.77 -7.90 16.36
N ILE A 36 -16.42 -7.85 17.65
CA ILE A 36 -15.20 -7.22 18.15
C ILE A 36 -13.96 -7.94 17.62
N GLN A 37 -13.97 -9.28 17.53
CA GLN A 37 -12.85 -10.03 16.98
C GLN A 37 -12.65 -9.73 15.50
N PHE A 38 -13.73 -9.69 14.71
CA PHE A 38 -13.66 -9.31 13.31
C PHE A 38 -13.20 -7.85 13.15
N SER A 39 -13.81 -6.91 13.89
CA SER A 39 -13.42 -5.49 13.90
C SER A 39 -11.93 -5.32 14.17
N ASN A 40 -11.41 -5.98 15.21
CA ASN A 40 -9.98 -5.97 15.53
C ASN A 40 -9.13 -6.57 14.39
N GLY A 41 -9.58 -7.67 13.79
CA GLY A 41 -8.91 -8.27 12.62
C GLY A 41 -8.76 -7.31 11.45
N TYR A 42 -9.84 -6.60 11.10
CA TYR A 42 -9.82 -5.58 10.04
C TYR A 42 -8.97 -4.36 10.43
N PHE A 43 -8.99 -3.97 11.70
CA PHE A 43 -8.15 -2.89 12.21
C PHE A 43 -6.65 -3.21 12.07
N TYR A 44 -6.23 -4.39 12.53
CA TYR A 44 -4.84 -4.83 12.39
C TYR A 44 -4.46 -5.06 10.94
N GLY A 45 -5.36 -5.64 10.12
CA GLY A 45 -5.14 -5.80 8.68
C GLY A 45 -4.89 -4.46 7.97
N GLY A 46 -5.69 -3.44 8.30
CA GLY A 46 -5.48 -2.08 7.80
C GLY A 46 -4.16 -1.47 8.26
N GLY A 47 -3.79 -1.68 9.53
CA GLY A 47 -2.51 -1.24 10.06
C GLY A 47 -1.30 -1.87 9.35
N VAL A 48 -1.36 -3.18 9.07
CA VAL A 48 -0.32 -3.88 8.32
C VAL A 48 -0.15 -3.32 6.91
N LEU A 49 -1.24 -3.07 6.18
CA LEU A 49 -1.16 -2.44 4.86
C LEU A 49 -0.54 -1.05 4.90
N LEU A 50 -0.88 -0.24 5.91
CA LEU A 50 -0.28 1.08 6.11
C LEU A 50 1.24 0.98 6.36
N VAL A 51 1.67 0.09 7.25
CA VAL A 51 3.09 -0.12 7.54
C VAL A 51 3.83 -0.60 6.30
N ILE A 52 3.30 -1.58 5.57
CA ILE A 52 3.90 -2.07 4.31
C ILE A 52 3.98 -0.94 3.28
N GLY A 53 2.94 -0.11 3.17
CA GLY A 53 2.94 1.06 2.28
C GLY A 53 4.05 2.06 2.63
N LEU A 54 4.22 2.35 3.93
CA LEU A 54 5.26 3.25 4.44
C LEU A 54 6.67 2.67 4.20
N VAL A 55 6.89 1.39 4.50
CA VAL A 55 8.18 0.72 4.29
C VAL A 55 8.55 0.73 2.81
N ASN A 56 7.60 0.49 1.90
CA ASN A 56 7.85 0.57 0.45
C ASN A 56 8.22 1.99 0.01
N ALA A 57 7.58 3.02 0.57
CA ALA A 57 7.93 4.42 0.27
C ALA A 57 9.32 4.79 0.78
N MET A 58 9.69 4.32 1.97
CA MET A 58 11.01 4.56 2.53
C MET A 58 12.11 3.81 1.78
N GLY A 59 11.85 2.56 1.39
CA GLY A 59 12.76 1.72 0.61
C GLY A 59 13.15 2.36 -0.73
N ALA A 60 12.17 2.92 -1.44
CA ALA A 60 12.42 3.62 -2.70
C ALA A 60 13.29 4.87 -2.54
N ARG A 61 13.17 5.60 -1.42
CA ARG A 61 14.03 6.76 -1.12
C ARG A 61 15.44 6.38 -0.69
N SER A 62 15.65 5.17 -0.17
CA SER A 62 16.98 4.67 0.17
C SER A 62 17.78 4.24 -1.08
N ASP A 63 17.11 3.79 -2.14
CA ASP A 63 17.75 3.49 -3.43
C ASP A 63 18.23 4.74 -4.18
N ASP A 64 17.67 5.92 -3.88
CA ASP A 64 18.15 7.21 -4.41
C ASP A 64 19.60 7.54 -4.00
N ARG A 65 20.18 6.80 -3.03
CA ARG A 65 21.60 6.89 -2.68
C ARG A 65 22.41 5.94 -3.56
N MET A 66 22.53 6.27 -4.85
CA MET A 66 23.28 5.46 -5.82
C MET A 66 24.73 5.16 -5.37
N PRO A 67 25.17 3.88 -5.35
CA PRO A 67 26.57 3.50 -5.39
C PRO A 67 27.10 3.75 -6.80
N GLY A 68 27.56 4.98 -7.08
CA GLY A 68 28.11 5.33 -8.40
C GLY A 68 28.28 6.82 -8.65
N MET A 69 27.58 7.68 -7.91
CA MET A 69 27.80 9.14 -7.97
C MET A 69 29.16 9.58 -7.40
N ALA A 70 29.89 8.69 -6.72
CA ALA A 70 31.20 9.00 -6.15
C ALA A 70 32.34 9.02 -7.19
N ASP A 71 32.15 8.42 -8.38
CA ASP A 71 33.27 8.12 -9.29
C ASP A 71 33.47 9.12 -10.44
N GLY A 72 32.69 10.21 -10.49
CA GLY A 72 32.93 11.38 -11.35
C GLY A 72 32.96 11.14 -12.87
N ARG A 73 32.68 9.92 -13.34
CA ARG A 73 32.94 9.47 -14.72
C ARG A 73 31.72 9.35 -15.63
N ILE A 74 30.56 9.82 -15.16
CA ILE A 74 29.28 9.65 -15.86
C ILE A 74 29.12 10.79 -16.88
N THR A 75 28.93 10.43 -18.15
CA THR A 75 28.68 11.37 -19.25
C THR A 75 27.30 12.05 -19.11
N THR A 76 27.12 13.24 -19.67
CA THR A 76 25.90 14.06 -19.49
C THR A 76 24.62 13.31 -19.91
N ASP A 77 24.70 12.47 -20.93
CA ASP A 77 23.57 11.66 -21.45
C ASP A 77 23.21 10.48 -20.52
N GLU A 78 24.19 9.81 -19.92
CA GLU A 78 23.97 8.76 -18.91
C GLU A 78 23.37 9.33 -17.61
N ARG A 79 23.66 10.61 -17.34
CA ARG A 79 23.11 11.34 -16.20
C ARG A 79 21.62 11.57 -16.38
N GLU A 80 21.17 12.04 -17.55
CA GLU A 80 19.75 12.27 -17.84
C GLU A 80 18.93 10.98 -17.82
N SER A 81 19.44 9.88 -18.39
CA SER A 81 18.72 8.60 -18.39
C SER A 81 18.59 8.03 -16.96
N SER A 82 19.65 8.15 -16.15
CA SER A 82 19.62 7.75 -14.74
C SER A 82 18.62 8.57 -13.94
N TYR A 83 18.54 9.89 -14.15
CA TYR A 83 17.54 10.74 -13.49
C TYR A 83 16.10 10.37 -13.90
N GLN A 84 15.86 10.02 -15.17
CA GLN A 84 14.55 9.58 -15.64
C GLN A 84 14.13 8.27 -14.97
N LEU A 85 15.01 7.27 -14.93
CA LEU A 85 14.75 5.98 -14.28
C LEU A 85 14.47 6.13 -12.78
N ILE A 86 15.27 6.93 -12.08
CA ILE A 86 15.06 7.25 -10.65
C ILE A 86 13.70 7.92 -10.44
N SER A 87 13.35 8.90 -11.28
CA SER A 87 12.08 9.62 -11.13
C SER A 87 10.87 8.71 -11.38
N GLU A 88 11.00 7.71 -12.26
CA GLU A 88 9.96 6.71 -12.51
C GLU A 88 9.81 5.74 -11.34
N ASP A 89 10.91 5.30 -10.74
CA ASP A 89 10.89 4.41 -9.57
C ASP A 89 10.33 5.11 -8.32
N ILE A 90 10.70 6.36 -8.06
CA ILE A 90 10.13 7.17 -6.98
C ILE A 90 8.63 7.37 -7.21
N ALA A 91 8.21 7.69 -8.45
CA ALA A 91 6.80 7.86 -8.78
C ALA A 91 6.04 6.55 -8.54
N ARG A 92 6.56 5.41 -9.03
CA ARG A 92 5.95 4.09 -8.88
C ARG A 92 5.85 3.66 -7.41
N ALA A 93 6.85 3.95 -6.59
CA ALA A 93 6.84 3.72 -5.15
C ALA A 93 5.81 4.60 -4.42
N ASN A 94 5.71 5.87 -4.80
CA ASN A 94 4.73 6.79 -4.24
C ASN A 94 3.30 6.33 -4.56
N TYR A 95 3.03 5.87 -5.80
CA TYR A 95 1.73 5.29 -6.14
C TYR A 95 1.42 4.03 -5.32
N ARG A 96 2.39 3.13 -5.11
CA ARG A 96 2.20 1.94 -4.26
C ARG A 96 1.88 2.29 -2.81
N MET A 97 2.56 3.27 -2.23
CA MET A 97 2.26 3.78 -0.89
C MET A 97 0.83 4.28 -0.80
N VAL A 98 0.40 5.07 -1.79
CA VAL A 98 -0.97 5.61 -1.81
C VAL A 98 -2.00 4.49 -1.93
N TYR A 99 -1.78 3.50 -2.81
CA TYR A 99 -2.70 2.36 -2.95
C TYR A 99 -2.86 1.57 -1.65
N LEU A 100 -1.74 1.25 -0.99
CA LEU A 100 -1.74 0.47 0.26
C LEU A 100 -2.26 1.30 1.43
N GLY A 101 -1.93 2.59 1.50
CA GLY A 101 -2.40 3.47 2.55
C GLY A 101 -3.91 3.71 2.48
N VAL A 102 -4.46 4.01 1.30
CA VAL A 102 -5.90 4.22 1.14
C VAL A 102 -6.68 2.92 1.38
N SER A 103 -6.20 1.77 0.90
CA SER A 103 -6.84 0.49 1.21
C SER A 103 -6.78 0.15 2.70
N GLY A 104 -5.68 0.45 3.39
CA GLY A 104 -5.58 0.31 4.85
C GLY A 104 -6.59 1.17 5.61
N LEU A 105 -6.75 2.44 5.20
CA LEU A 105 -7.76 3.33 5.77
C LEU A 105 -9.19 2.83 5.51
N LEU A 106 -9.46 2.27 4.34
CA LEU A 106 -10.77 1.67 4.05
C LEU A 106 -11.05 0.47 4.95
N LEU A 107 -10.05 -0.37 5.25
CA LEU A 107 -10.22 -1.48 6.20
C LEU A 107 -10.50 -0.98 7.63
N TRP A 108 -9.91 0.14 8.05
CA TRP A 108 -10.28 0.78 9.32
C TRP A 108 -11.73 1.29 9.32
N GLY A 109 -12.20 1.82 8.19
CA GLY A 109 -13.61 2.15 8.00
C GLY A 109 -14.52 0.93 8.18
N VAL A 110 -14.15 -0.21 7.57
CA VAL A 110 -14.86 -1.49 7.75
C VAL A 110 -14.82 -1.94 9.21
N ALA A 111 -13.66 -1.85 9.86
CA ALA A 111 -13.50 -2.21 11.28
C ALA A 111 -14.45 -1.41 12.18
N ALA A 112 -14.60 -0.11 11.94
CA ALA A 112 -15.52 0.75 12.70
C ALA A 112 -17.01 0.46 12.40
N LEU A 113 -17.31 0.02 11.18
CA LEU A 113 -18.69 -0.28 10.75
C LEU A 113 -19.21 -1.63 11.25
N ILE A 114 -18.34 -2.63 11.42
CA ILE A 114 -18.77 -3.98 11.84
C ILE A 114 -19.59 -3.96 13.14
N PRO A 115 -19.13 -3.33 14.24
CA PRO A 115 -19.90 -3.25 15.48
C PRO A 115 -21.16 -2.36 15.39
N ALA A 116 -21.32 -1.60 14.31
CA ALA A 116 -22.50 -0.78 14.09
C ALA A 116 -23.58 -1.51 13.28
N ILE A 117 -23.16 -2.43 12.40
CA ILE A 117 -24.04 -3.20 11.50
C ILE A 117 -24.57 -4.48 12.17
N MET A 118 -23.77 -5.09 13.05
CA MET A 118 -24.10 -6.39 13.64
C MET A 118 -24.84 -6.32 14.99
N LYS A 119 -25.11 -5.10 15.49
CA LYS A 119 -26.03 -4.84 16.61
C LYS A 119 -27.47 -5.24 16.30
#